data_AF-A0A836EIA2-F1
#
_entry.id   AF-A0A836EIA2-F1
#
_cell.length_a   1.000
_cell.length_b   1.000
_cell.length_c   1.000
_cell.angle_alpha   90.00
_cell.angle_beta   90.00
_cell.angle_gamma   90.00
#
_symmetry.space_group_name_H-M   'P 1'
#
loop_
_entity.id
_entity.type
_entity.pdbx_description
1 polymer ?
#
loop_
_entity_poly.entity_id
_entity_poly.type
_entity_poly.pdbx_seq_one_letter_code
_entity_poly.pdbx_strand_id
1 'polypeptide(L)'
;MEKNEFCAMIKHLHMKGFTPKEIKAKLDNVHSTSAPVFATVHALAIASCNGTKDIMCHWICENTNFSTQLSFHAHQNKATISPDSTCLLNINKTSLCEANLTNYNCNVICDNFKDDQCLYISATFWSFVVLMCISESGSFIFSSISDAFCFAILGQDKRLKYGKQRLWGAVGYGIVVCLSGYMVDFFSHDKVYKNYIPSILLVIIFTCIDFICCIKLKLPFQSQSTTILKDVFTLLKSKSIVMFLCFSGFFGILSTIMRNFLLWYVEDLSIATDYMDRMKLIEGLILAAQAFSGEVIFFFLSGKILKKLGYGYTFTFCFVCYALRLGLISLATTPWWVLLIEFFMQGPSYALSYTAIISYANVITPIGASSTVQGLVQGVNEGLGFSVGSLIGGVLFKKFGGIMTLRIISVFAAFSALIYFVFHIFYFKQFKHKTGKEINNLIFL
;
A
#
# COMPACT_ATOMS: atom_id res chain seq x y z
N MET A 1 -8.55 -18.59 -22.06
CA MET A 1 -9.67 -19.55 -22.01
C MET A 1 -10.79 -19.00 -22.88
N GLU A 2 -10.57 -18.97 -24.19
CA GLU A 2 -10.94 -20.00 -25.18
C GLU A 2 -12.44 -20.31 -25.25
N LYS A 3 -13.05 -19.78 -26.32
CA LYS A 3 -14.38 -20.03 -26.91
C LYS A 3 -14.94 -21.46 -26.77
N ASN A 4 -14.08 -22.45 -26.53
CA ASN A 4 -14.42 -23.87 -26.41
C ASN A 4 -15.15 -24.22 -25.12
N GLU A 5 -14.88 -23.54 -23.99
CA GLU A 5 -15.61 -23.76 -22.73
C GLU A 5 -17.02 -23.18 -22.77
N PHE A 6 -17.21 -22.08 -23.50
CA PHE A 6 -18.50 -21.44 -23.67
C PHE A 6 -19.44 -22.24 -24.60
N CYS A 7 -18.89 -22.87 -25.64
CA CYS A 7 -19.64 -23.84 -26.45
C CYS A 7 -20.03 -25.08 -25.65
N ALA A 8 -19.21 -25.54 -24.69
CA ALA A 8 -19.58 -26.63 -23.78
C ALA A 8 -20.72 -26.22 -22.82
N MET A 9 -20.76 -24.95 -22.42
CA MET A 9 -21.80 -24.36 -21.53
C MET A 9 -23.20 -24.33 -22.19
N ILE A 10 -23.29 -23.90 -23.45
CA ILE A 10 -24.56 -23.93 -24.21
C ILE A 10 -24.99 -25.36 -24.53
N LYS A 11 -24.04 -26.25 -24.81
CA LYS A 11 -24.27 -27.68 -25.02
C LYS A 11 -24.86 -28.36 -23.76
N HIS A 12 -24.46 -27.92 -22.56
CA HIS A 12 -24.99 -28.45 -21.30
C HIS A 12 -26.42 -27.95 -20.99
N LEU A 13 -26.74 -26.69 -21.31
CA LEU A 13 -28.06 -26.09 -21.09
C LEU A 13 -29.10 -26.58 -22.12
N HIS A 14 -28.70 -26.85 -23.37
CA HIS A 14 -29.58 -27.37 -24.41
C HIS A 14 -29.86 -28.89 -24.26
N MET A 15 -28.92 -29.67 -23.71
CA MET A 15 -29.13 -31.10 -23.40
C MET A 15 -30.17 -31.35 -22.28
N LYS A 16 -30.69 -30.31 -21.62
CA LYS A 16 -31.62 -30.39 -20.48
C LYS A 16 -33.02 -29.79 -20.73
N GLY A 17 -33.35 -29.47 -22.00
CA GLY A 17 -34.75 -29.25 -22.43
C GLY A 17 -35.40 -27.89 -22.11
N PHE A 18 -34.67 -26.88 -21.61
CA PHE A 18 -35.24 -25.55 -21.37
C PHE A 18 -35.40 -24.74 -22.65
N THR A 19 -36.62 -24.26 -22.93
CA THR A 19 -36.85 -23.35 -24.06
C THR A 19 -36.43 -21.91 -23.71
N PRO A 20 -35.99 -21.10 -24.69
CA PRO A 20 -35.61 -19.69 -24.46
C PRO A 20 -36.75 -18.84 -23.83
N LYS A 21 -38.01 -19.22 -24.07
CA LYS A 21 -39.19 -18.59 -23.45
C LYS A 21 -39.29 -18.89 -21.95
N GLU A 22 -38.89 -20.08 -21.50
CA GLU A 22 -38.93 -20.47 -20.08
C GLU A 22 -37.81 -19.82 -19.27
N ILE A 23 -36.62 -19.63 -19.86
CA ILE A 23 -35.51 -18.89 -19.23
C ILE A 23 -35.89 -17.41 -19.09
N LYS A 24 -36.48 -16.82 -20.14
CA LYS A 24 -37.00 -15.45 -20.09
C LYS A 24 -38.16 -15.30 -19.10
N ALA A 25 -39.10 -16.24 -19.08
CA ALA A 25 -40.22 -16.23 -18.13
C ALA A 25 -39.79 -16.41 -16.66
N LYS A 26 -38.74 -17.20 -16.39
CA LYS A 26 -38.15 -17.31 -15.04
C LYS A 26 -37.43 -16.03 -14.62
N LEU A 27 -36.71 -15.34 -15.52
CA LEU A 27 -36.14 -14.02 -15.24
C LEU A 27 -37.22 -12.96 -15.01
N ASP A 28 -38.29 -12.98 -15.82
CA ASP A 28 -39.43 -12.06 -15.68
C ASP A 28 -40.25 -12.33 -14.40
N ASN A 29 -40.33 -13.58 -13.92
CA ASN A 29 -41.00 -13.91 -12.65
C ASN A 29 -40.24 -13.46 -11.41
N VAL A 30 -38.91 -13.35 -11.47
CA VAL A 30 -38.11 -12.72 -10.40
C VAL A 30 -38.39 -11.21 -10.32
N HIS A 31 -38.92 -10.60 -11.40
CA HIS A 31 -39.32 -9.20 -11.45
C HIS A 31 -40.76 -8.92 -11.00
N SER A 32 -41.60 -9.92 -10.69
CA SER A 32 -43.03 -9.69 -10.48
C SER A 32 -43.46 -9.43 -9.03
N THR A 33 -42.62 -9.69 -8.01
CA THR A 33 -43.03 -9.57 -6.60
C THR A 33 -42.67 -8.25 -5.88
N SER A 34 -42.05 -7.27 -6.54
CA SER A 34 -41.77 -5.92 -5.94
C SER A 34 -41.51 -4.79 -6.96
N ALA A 35 -42.14 -4.86 -8.14
CA ALA A 35 -41.73 -4.13 -9.34
C ALA A 35 -41.77 -2.58 -9.35
N PRO A 36 -42.75 -1.84 -8.78
CA PRO A 36 -42.87 -0.43 -9.14
C PRO A 36 -41.87 0.49 -8.42
N VAL A 37 -41.36 0.07 -7.26
CA VAL A 37 -40.41 0.86 -6.44
C VAL A 37 -38.95 0.48 -6.74
N PHE A 38 -38.68 -0.76 -7.14
CA PHE A 38 -37.33 -1.25 -7.45
C PHE A 38 -36.81 -0.74 -8.80
N ALA A 39 -37.68 -0.63 -9.82
CA ALA A 39 -37.31 -0.20 -11.16
C ALA A 39 -37.02 1.32 -11.27
N THR A 40 -37.69 2.15 -10.48
CA THR A 40 -37.58 3.62 -10.55
C THR A 40 -36.36 4.16 -9.81
N VAL A 41 -36.04 3.62 -8.63
CA VAL A 41 -34.87 4.03 -7.84
C VAL A 41 -33.56 3.65 -8.53
N HIS A 42 -33.50 2.45 -9.13
CA HIS A 42 -32.29 1.98 -9.81
C HIS A 42 -32.12 2.54 -11.23
N ALA A 43 -33.19 2.86 -11.97
CA ALA A 43 -33.08 3.52 -13.28
C ALA A 43 -32.41 4.90 -13.20
N LEU A 44 -32.74 5.69 -12.16
CA LEU A 44 -32.13 6.98 -11.89
C LEU A 44 -30.63 6.86 -11.53
N ALA A 45 -30.27 5.82 -10.75
CA ALA A 45 -28.89 5.53 -10.38
C ALA A 45 -28.04 4.97 -11.55
N ILE A 46 -28.64 4.24 -12.50
CA ILE A 46 -27.95 3.75 -13.70
C ILE A 46 -27.74 4.89 -14.72
N ALA A 47 -28.66 5.86 -14.79
CA ALA A 47 -28.55 7.03 -15.66
C ALA A 47 -27.45 8.03 -15.24
N SER A 48 -27.12 8.11 -13.94
CA SER A 48 -26.08 9.04 -13.44
C SER A 48 -24.64 8.52 -13.60
N CYS A 49 -24.45 7.21 -13.81
CA CYS A 49 -23.14 6.55 -13.91
C CYS A 49 -23.02 5.73 -15.21
N ASN A 50 -22.90 6.42 -16.35
CA ASN A 50 -22.53 5.90 -17.67
C ASN A 50 -23.32 4.68 -18.22
N GLY A 51 -24.55 4.47 -17.73
CA GLY A 51 -25.58 3.69 -18.41
C GLY A 51 -25.39 2.17 -18.47
N THR A 52 -24.32 1.60 -17.90
CA THR A 52 -24.00 0.16 -17.99
C THR A 52 -23.65 -0.41 -16.62
N LYS A 53 -24.30 -1.50 -16.18
CA LYS A 53 -24.00 -2.18 -14.91
C LYS A 53 -23.89 -3.69 -15.10
N ASP A 54 -22.91 -4.29 -14.44
CA ASP A 54 -22.67 -5.74 -14.47
C ASP A 54 -23.17 -6.42 -13.18
N ILE A 55 -23.69 -7.64 -13.33
CA ILE A 55 -24.12 -8.52 -12.24
C ILE A 55 -23.47 -9.90 -12.43
N MET A 56 -23.16 -10.59 -11.33
CA MET A 56 -22.82 -12.01 -11.36
C MET A 56 -24.04 -12.81 -10.92
N CYS A 57 -24.44 -13.79 -11.73
CA CYS A 57 -25.53 -14.70 -11.41
C CYS A 57 -25.00 -16.13 -11.26
N HIS A 58 -25.26 -16.72 -10.10
CA HIS A 58 -24.92 -18.09 -9.73
C HIS A 58 -26.12 -19.00 -10.00
N TRP A 59 -25.88 -20.07 -10.75
CA TRP A 59 -26.83 -21.12 -11.08
C TRP A 59 -26.49 -22.33 -10.22
N ILE A 60 -27.38 -22.64 -9.29
CA ILE A 60 -27.26 -23.79 -8.39
C ILE A 60 -28.20 -24.88 -8.91
N CYS A 61 -27.61 -25.94 -9.46
CA CYS A 61 -28.34 -27.11 -9.94
C CYS A 61 -27.93 -28.34 -9.12
N GLU A 62 -28.82 -29.32 -8.94
CA GLU A 62 -28.57 -30.53 -8.13
C GLU A 62 -27.23 -31.23 -8.42
N ASN A 63 -26.71 -31.15 -9.65
CA ASN A 63 -25.49 -31.87 -10.07
C ASN A 63 -24.30 -30.98 -10.45
N THR A 64 -24.48 -29.66 -10.61
CA THR A 64 -23.40 -28.74 -11.06
C THR A 64 -23.75 -27.29 -10.71
N ASN A 65 -22.85 -26.60 -10.01
CA ASN A 65 -22.99 -25.16 -9.74
C ASN A 65 -22.08 -24.38 -10.70
N PHE A 66 -22.59 -23.30 -11.30
CA PHE A 66 -21.78 -22.41 -12.16
C PHE A 66 -22.22 -20.96 -12.01
N SER A 67 -21.37 -20.01 -12.36
CA SER A 67 -21.65 -18.57 -12.27
C SER A 67 -21.37 -17.87 -13.60
N THR A 68 -22.17 -16.87 -13.94
CA THR A 68 -22.08 -16.13 -15.21
C THR A 68 -22.29 -14.63 -15.00
N GLN A 69 -21.54 -13.81 -15.72
CA GLN A 69 -21.64 -12.35 -15.66
C GLN A 69 -22.66 -11.86 -16.69
N LEU A 70 -23.64 -11.07 -16.26
CA LEU A 70 -24.63 -10.43 -17.12
C LEU A 70 -24.46 -8.91 -17.04
N SER A 71 -24.41 -8.25 -18.19
CA SER A 71 -24.25 -6.80 -18.33
C SER A 71 -25.57 -6.16 -18.76
N PHE A 72 -26.01 -5.12 -18.07
CA PHE A 72 -27.27 -4.41 -18.32
C PHE A 72 -27.01 -2.96 -18.75
N HIS A 73 -27.74 -2.49 -19.75
CA HIS A 73 -27.84 -1.08 -20.11
C HIS A 73 -29.21 -0.52 -19.72
N ALA A 74 -29.25 0.69 -19.13
CA ALA A 74 -30.50 1.39 -18.92
C ALA A 74 -30.92 2.15 -20.17
N HIS A 75 -32.12 1.84 -20.69
CA HIS A 75 -32.78 2.61 -21.74
C HIS A 75 -34.22 2.88 -21.32
N GLN A 76 -34.63 4.15 -21.23
CA GLN A 76 -36.00 4.58 -20.91
C GLN A 76 -36.61 3.87 -19.68
N ASN A 77 -35.93 3.92 -18.52
CA ASN A 77 -36.38 3.30 -17.25
C ASN A 77 -36.55 1.77 -17.29
N LYS A 78 -35.93 1.07 -18.25
CA LYS A 78 -35.83 -0.38 -18.29
C LYS A 78 -34.37 -0.82 -18.38
N ALA A 79 -33.99 -1.82 -17.60
CA ALA A 79 -32.70 -2.48 -17.72
C ALA A 79 -32.77 -3.53 -18.84
N THR A 80 -31.91 -3.42 -19.84
CA THR A 80 -31.83 -4.33 -20.99
C THR A 80 -30.48 -5.01 -21.03
N ILE A 81 -30.44 -6.33 -21.27
CA ILE A 81 -29.18 -7.09 -21.38
C ILE A 81 -28.37 -6.56 -22.57
N SER A 82 -27.07 -6.35 -22.37
CA SER A 82 -26.17 -5.78 -23.38
C SER A 82 -26.08 -6.64 -24.65
N PRO A 83 -25.98 -6.02 -25.84
CA PRO A 83 -25.89 -6.76 -27.10
C PRO A 83 -24.70 -7.75 -27.14
N ASP A 84 -23.59 -7.48 -26.45
CA ASP A 84 -22.44 -8.38 -26.40
C ASP A 84 -22.72 -9.66 -25.60
N SER A 85 -23.51 -9.56 -24.53
CA SER A 85 -24.02 -10.73 -23.79
C SER A 85 -25.17 -11.44 -24.53
N THR A 86 -25.91 -10.74 -25.41
CA THR A 86 -26.85 -11.40 -26.34
C THR A 86 -26.15 -12.15 -27.48
N CYS A 87 -24.92 -11.78 -27.85
CA CYS A 87 -24.15 -12.47 -28.89
C CYS A 87 -23.67 -13.86 -28.43
N LEU A 88 -23.44 -14.02 -27.13
CA LEU A 88 -23.25 -15.32 -26.46
C LEU A 88 -24.50 -16.21 -26.51
N LEU A 89 -25.69 -15.61 -26.71
CA LEU A 89 -26.98 -16.28 -26.81
C LEU A 89 -27.50 -16.37 -28.26
N ASN A 90 -26.64 -16.17 -29.27
CA ASN A 90 -27.09 -16.13 -30.66
C ASN A 90 -27.48 -17.54 -31.17
N ILE A 91 -28.77 -17.86 -30.99
CA ILE A 91 -29.45 -19.14 -31.25
C ILE A 91 -29.40 -19.58 -32.72
N ASN A 92 -29.19 -18.67 -33.69
CA ASN A 92 -29.35 -18.98 -35.12
C ASN A 92 -28.15 -19.71 -35.76
N LYS A 93 -27.09 -20.06 -35.01
CA LYS A 93 -25.91 -20.78 -35.56
C LYS A 93 -25.73 -22.22 -35.06
N THR A 94 -26.64 -22.75 -34.25
CA THR A 94 -26.54 -24.10 -33.69
C THR A 94 -27.71 -24.97 -34.15
N SER A 95 -27.64 -25.46 -35.39
CA SER A 95 -28.68 -26.26 -36.07
C SER A 95 -28.59 -27.77 -35.82
N LEU A 96 -27.88 -28.23 -34.79
CA LEU A 96 -27.79 -29.65 -34.46
C LEU A 96 -27.78 -29.80 -32.94
N CYS A 97 -28.90 -30.21 -32.33
CA CYS A 97 -28.97 -30.90 -31.02
C CYS A 97 -30.46 -31.10 -30.63
N GLU A 98 -31.10 -32.11 -31.22
CA GLU A 98 -32.35 -32.68 -30.70
C GLU A 98 -32.02 -33.85 -29.76
N ALA A 99 -32.36 -33.72 -28.48
CA ALA A 99 -32.66 -34.86 -27.60
C ALA A 99 -33.44 -34.36 -26.36
N ASN A 100 -34.65 -34.89 -26.17
CA ASN A 100 -35.54 -34.59 -25.06
C ASN A 100 -35.02 -35.22 -23.75
N LEU A 101 -34.77 -34.40 -22.73
CA LEU A 101 -34.68 -34.86 -21.34
C LEU A 101 -35.34 -33.82 -20.42
N THR A 102 -36.48 -34.19 -19.84
CA THR A 102 -37.29 -33.36 -18.95
C THR A 102 -36.93 -33.63 -17.49
N ASN A 103 -36.86 -32.55 -16.69
CA ASN A 103 -36.64 -32.45 -15.23
C ASN A 103 -35.19 -32.27 -14.74
N TYR A 104 -34.79 -31.00 -14.59
CA TYR A 104 -33.83 -30.58 -13.58
C TYR A 104 -34.27 -29.23 -12.97
N ASN A 105 -34.36 -29.13 -11.65
CA ASN A 105 -34.61 -27.87 -10.94
C ASN A 105 -33.28 -27.15 -10.68
N CYS A 106 -33.06 -26.02 -11.34
CA CYS A 106 -31.96 -25.10 -11.04
C CYS A 106 -32.50 -23.81 -10.43
N ASN A 107 -31.88 -23.37 -9.33
CA ASN A 107 -32.17 -22.11 -8.66
C ASN A 107 -31.12 -21.06 -9.06
N VAL A 108 -31.55 -19.83 -9.37
CA VAL A 108 -30.65 -18.76 -9.81
C VAL A 108 -30.59 -17.69 -8.73
N ILE A 109 -29.38 -17.34 -8.31
CA ILE A 109 -29.12 -16.30 -7.31
C ILE A 109 -28.17 -15.30 -7.95
N CYS A 110 -28.59 -14.04 -8.07
CA CYS A 110 -27.73 -12.97 -8.57
C CYS A 110 -27.24 -12.11 -7.42
N ASP A 111 -25.95 -11.76 -7.46
CA ASP A 111 -25.35 -10.82 -6.51
C ASP A 111 -25.90 -9.41 -6.74
N ASN A 112 -25.82 -8.53 -5.74
CA ASN A 112 -26.17 -7.11 -5.96
C ASN A 112 -25.25 -6.49 -7.03
N PHE A 113 -25.75 -5.46 -7.73
CA PHE A 113 -24.95 -4.71 -8.70
C PHE A 113 -23.59 -4.33 -8.10
N LYS A 114 -22.50 -4.62 -8.82
CA LYS A 114 -21.18 -4.10 -8.48
C LYS A 114 -21.19 -2.59 -8.75
N ASP A 115 -21.44 -1.81 -7.70
CA ASP A 115 -21.52 -0.33 -7.72
C ASP A 115 -20.14 0.34 -7.73
N ASP A 116 -19.13 -0.30 -8.33
CA ASP A 116 -17.73 0.17 -8.28
C ASP A 116 -17.55 1.52 -8.98
N GLN A 117 -18.46 1.92 -9.87
CA GLN A 117 -18.35 3.17 -10.64
C GLN A 117 -18.93 4.42 -9.95
N CYS A 118 -19.79 4.30 -8.94
CA CYS A 118 -20.39 5.47 -8.25
C CYS A 118 -19.82 5.70 -6.84
N LEU A 119 -18.77 4.97 -6.45
CA LEU A 119 -18.21 5.00 -5.09
C LEU A 119 -17.78 6.42 -4.67
N TYR A 120 -17.27 7.22 -5.61
CA TYR A 120 -16.82 8.60 -5.41
C TYR A 120 -17.95 9.62 -5.18
N ILE A 121 -19.22 9.26 -5.42
CA ILE A 121 -20.37 10.13 -5.19
C ILE A 121 -20.91 9.95 -3.75
N SER A 122 -20.64 8.80 -3.14
CA SER A 122 -21.16 8.50 -1.81
C SER A 122 -20.56 9.41 -0.73
N ALA A 123 -21.41 9.89 0.18
CA ALA A 123 -20.99 10.59 1.38
C ALA A 123 -20.11 9.71 2.30
N THR A 124 -20.31 8.38 2.28
CA THR A 124 -19.49 7.45 3.07
C THR A 124 -18.05 7.42 2.58
N PHE A 125 -17.82 7.50 1.27
CA PHE A 125 -16.48 7.57 0.69
C PHE A 125 -15.76 8.85 1.10
N TRP A 126 -16.39 10.02 0.92
CA TRP A 126 -15.77 11.29 1.31
C TRP A 126 -15.57 11.40 2.82
N SER A 127 -16.47 10.85 3.63
CA SER A 127 -16.28 10.77 5.09
C SER A 127 -15.06 9.91 5.44
N PHE A 128 -14.90 8.76 4.78
CA PHE A 128 -13.72 7.92 4.93
C PHE A 128 -12.43 8.65 4.52
N VAL A 129 -12.44 9.34 3.37
CA VAL A 129 -11.29 10.14 2.90
C VAL A 129 -10.90 11.21 3.92
N VAL A 130 -11.85 11.99 4.42
CA VAL A 130 -11.59 13.04 5.41
C VAL A 130 -11.03 12.45 6.71
N LEU A 131 -11.64 11.38 7.22
CA LEU A 131 -11.16 10.72 8.44
C LEU A 131 -9.75 10.12 8.26
N MET A 132 -9.47 9.51 7.12
CA MET A 132 -8.13 9.02 6.78
C MET A 132 -7.12 10.15 6.70
N CYS A 133 -7.46 11.28 6.08
CA CYS A 133 -6.57 12.45 6.02
C CYS A 133 -6.25 13.00 7.42
N ILE A 134 -7.24 13.10 8.31
CA ILE A 134 -7.03 13.54 9.69
C ILE A 134 -6.13 12.55 10.44
N SER A 135 -6.40 11.25 10.30
CA SER A 135 -5.64 10.17 10.96
C SER A 135 -4.18 10.10 10.51
N GLU A 136 -3.94 10.15 9.20
CA GLU A 136 -2.58 10.14 8.63
C GLU A 136 -1.81 11.42 9.03
N SER A 137 -2.46 12.59 8.95
CA SER A 137 -1.84 13.85 9.39
C SER A 137 -1.43 13.80 10.86
N GLY A 138 -2.30 13.29 11.73
CA GLY A 138 -1.99 13.10 13.16
C GLY A 138 -0.81 12.14 13.38
N SER A 139 -0.79 11.01 12.66
CA SER A 139 0.28 10.01 12.75
C SER A 139 1.65 10.57 12.33
N PHE A 140 1.72 11.39 11.27
CA PHE A 140 2.97 12.03 10.84
C PHE A 140 3.44 13.10 11.82
N ILE A 141 2.53 13.94 12.35
CA ILE A 141 2.86 14.94 13.37
C ILE A 141 3.44 14.26 14.62
N PHE A 142 2.79 13.18 15.08
CA PHE A 142 3.27 12.40 16.22
C PHE A 142 4.68 11.84 15.95
N SER A 143 4.90 11.25 14.79
CA SER A 143 6.20 10.66 14.42
C SER A 143 7.33 11.69 14.40
N SER A 144 7.09 12.89 13.83
CA SER A 144 8.07 13.98 13.79
C SER A 144 8.43 14.50 15.18
N ILE A 145 7.42 14.70 16.03
CA ILE A 145 7.61 15.23 17.38
C ILE A 145 8.30 14.18 18.28
N SER A 146 7.90 12.92 18.17
CA SER A 146 8.49 11.80 18.91
C SER A 146 9.98 11.66 18.60
N ASP A 147 10.36 11.76 17.32
CA ASP A 147 11.77 11.73 16.90
C ASP A 147 12.54 12.93 17.46
N ALA A 148 11.98 14.14 17.39
CA ALA A 148 12.61 15.34 17.94
C ALA A 148 12.84 15.23 19.46
N PHE A 149 11.86 14.73 20.22
CA PHE A 149 11.98 14.50 21.66
C PHE A 149 12.99 13.39 21.99
N CYS A 150 13.06 12.33 21.18
CA CYS A 150 14.07 11.29 21.34
C CYS A 150 15.48 11.89 21.31
N PHE A 151 15.78 12.76 20.34
CA PHE A 151 17.09 13.43 20.29
C PHE A 151 17.30 14.41 21.44
N ALA A 152 16.26 15.12 21.88
CA ALA A 152 16.35 16.01 23.04
C ALA A 152 16.74 15.23 24.31
N ILE A 153 16.18 14.04 24.52
CA ILE A 153 16.48 13.17 25.67
C ILE A 153 17.87 12.51 25.54
N LEU A 154 18.24 12.04 24.35
CA LEU A 154 19.55 11.41 24.13
C LEU A 154 20.71 12.39 24.30
N GLY A 155 20.51 13.66 23.96
CA GLY A 155 21.56 14.68 23.93
C GLY A 155 22.56 14.46 22.78
N GLN A 156 23.50 15.40 22.63
CA GLN A 156 24.44 15.39 21.51
C GLN A 156 25.38 14.17 21.51
N ASP A 157 25.85 13.75 22.69
CA ASP A 157 26.84 12.66 22.82
C ASP A 157 26.31 11.28 22.45
N LYS A 158 24.98 11.08 22.53
CA LYS A 158 24.34 9.77 22.33
C LYS A 158 23.37 9.75 21.15
N ARG A 159 23.41 10.74 20.25
CA ARG A 159 22.54 10.81 19.06
C ARG A 159 22.59 9.54 18.18
N LEU A 160 23.74 8.88 18.08
CA LEU A 160 23.90 7.62 17.34
C LEU A 160 23.21 6.42 18.00
N LYS A 161 22.66 6.57 19.21
CA LYS A 161 21.79 5.56 19.84
C LYS A 161 20.34 5.67 19.41
N TYR A 162 19.96 6.65 18.59
CA TYR A 162 18.60 6.83 18.08
C TYR A 162 18.03 5.54 17.48
N GLY A 163 18.79 4.84 16.64
CA GLY A 163 18.34 3.57 16.06
C GLY A 163 17.99 2.50 17.10
N LYS A 164 18.68 2.47 18.25
CA LYS A 164 18.32 1.56 19.35
C LYS A 164 17.00 1.92 20.05
N GLN A 165 16.59 3.18 19.98
CA GLN A 165 15.26 3.59 20.44
C GLN A 165 14.21 3.24 19.40
N ARG A 166 14.45 3.61 18.13
CA ARG A 166 13.51 3.36 17.03
C ARG A 166 13.24 1.87 16.80
N LEU A 167 14.23 1.01 17.11
CA LEU A 167 14.12 -0.44 17.19
C LEU A 167 12.84 -0.93 17.89
N TRP A 168 12.52 -0.37 19.06
CA TRP A 168 11.34 -0.80 19.83
C TRP A 168 10.03 -0.43 19.14
N GLY A 169 10.04 0.58 18.26
CA GLY A 169 8.92 0.89 17.37
C GLY A 169 8.67 -0.23 16.35
N ALA A 170 9.73 -0.78 15.74
CA ALA A 170 9.62 -1.91 14.81
C ALA A 170 9.14 -3.19 15.51
N VAL A 171 9.66 -3.48 16.71
CA VAL A 171 9.19 -4.60 17.54
C VAL A 171 7.70 -4.44 17.89
N GLY A 172 7.30 -3.24 18.33
CA GLY A 172 5.91 -2.93 18.65
C GLY A 172 4.99 -3.09 17.43
N TYR A 173 5.39 -2.56 16.28
CA TYR A 173 4.66 -2.72 15.02
C TYR A 173 4.46 -4.19 14.66
N GLY A 174 5.53 -4.99 14.67
CA GLY A 174 5.45 -6.42 14.36
C GLY A 174 4.52 -7.20 15.31
N ILE A 175 4.62 -6.96 16.62
CA ILE A 175 3.77 -7.63 17.62
C ILE A 175 2.30 -7.21 17.45
N VAL A 176 2.03 -5.91 17.32
CA VAL A 176 0.67 -5.37 17.23
C VAL A 176 -0.02 -5.77 15.94
N VAL A 177 0.69 -5.78 14.80
CA VAL A 177 0.13 -6.24 13.52
C VAL A 177 -0.25 -7.71 13.58
N CYS A 178 0.64 -8.58 14.10
CA CYS A 178 0.35 -10.00 14.26
C CYS A 178 -0.83 -10.25 15.22
N LEU A 179 -0.84 -9.56 16.36
CA LEU A 179 -1.92 -9.69 17.36
C LEU A 179 -3.26 -9.20 16.80
N SER A 180 -3.27 -8.03 16.15
CA SER A 180 -4.46 -7.46 15.53
C SER A 180 -5.01 -8.38 14.43
N GLY A 181 -4.15 -8.90 13.54
CA GLY A 181 -4.54 -9.83 12.49
C GLY A 181 -5.16 -11.11 13.05
N TYR A 182 -4.49 -11.73 14.04
CA TYR A 182 -5.01 -12.91 14.73
C TYR A 182 -6.37 -12.66 15.41
N MET A 183 -6.53 -11.53 16.09
CA MET A 183 -7.80 -11.18 16.72
C MET A 183 -8.91 -11.00 15.68
N VAL A 184 -8.64 -10.32 14.56
CA VAL A 184 -9.64 -10.16 13.50
C VAL A 184 -10.06 -11.52 12.96
N ASP A 185 -9.11 -12.41 12.66
CA ASP A 185 -9.43 -13.73 12.09
C ASP A 185 -10.16 -14.63 13.11
N PHE A 186 -9.79 -14.59 14.39
CA PHE A 186 -10.47 -15.34 15.45
C PHE A 186 -11.92 -14.88 15.68
N PHE A 187 -12.15 -13.56 15.78
CA PHE A 187 -13.49 -12.99 16.02
C PHE A 187 -14.37 -12.90 14.77
N SER A 188 -13.79 -13.14 13.60
CA SER A 188 -14.47 -13.19 12.30
C SER A 188 -14.64 -14.61 11.77
N HIS A 189 -14.39 -15.64 12.58
CA HIS A 189 -14.61 -17.02 12.19
C HIS A 189 -16.05 -17.17 11.62
N ASP A 190 -16.16 -17.76 10.43
CA ASP A 190 -17.40 -17.99 9.68
C ASP A 190 -18.19 -16.74 9.21
N LYS A 191 -17.62 -15.53 9.29
CA LYS A 191 -18.27 -14.30 8.81
C LYS A 191 -17.71 -13.83 7.48
N VAL A 192 -18.60 -13.56 6.52
CA VAL A 192 -18.25 -12.95 5.22
C VAL A 192 -17.66 -11.53 5.40
N TYR A 193 -18.14 -10.80 6.39
CA TYR A 193 -17.61 -9.49 6.77
C TYR A 193 -16.71 -9.61 8.01
N LYS A 194 -15.44 -9.21 7.87
CA LYS A 194 -14.49 -9.19 8.97
C LYS A 194 -14.91 -8.19 10.05
N ASN A 195 -14.86 -8.64 11.31
CA ASN A 195 -15.13 -7.83 12.48
C ASN A 195 -13.84 -7.13 12.96
N TYR A 196 -13.76 -5.81 12.75
CA TYR A 196 -12.60 -5.00 13.14
C TYR A 196 -12.70 -4.41 14.56
N ILE A 197 -13.80 -4.66 15.30
CA ILE A 197 -13.96 -4.18 16.69
C ILE A 197 -12.78 -4.58 17.60
N PRO A 198 -12.25 -5.82 17.55
CA PRO A 198 -11.12 -6.21 18.40
C PRO A 198 -9.86 -5.36 18.16
N SER A 199 -9.55 -5.03 16.90
CA SER A 199 -8.43 -4.16 16.55
C SER A 199 -8.64 -2.73 17.05
N ILE A 200 -9.87 -2.21 17.00
CA ILE A 200 -10.20 -0.87 17.51
C ILE A 200 -10.01 -0.82 19.03
N LEU A 201 -10.47 -1.85 19.76
CA LEU A 201 -10.27 -1.94 21.21
C LEU A 201 -8.77 -2.00 21.57
N LEU A 202 -7.99 -2.75 20.80
CA LEU A 202 -6.55 -2.83 20.97
C LEU A 202 -5.88 -1.46 20.80
N VAL A 203 -6.25 -0.69 19.76
CA VAL A 203 -5.75 0.67 19.56
C VAL A 203 -6.07 1.56 20.76
N ILE A 204 -7.32 1.54 21.26
CA ILE A 204 -7.73 2.33 22.42
C ILE A 204 -6.87 2.00 23.66
N ILE A 205 -6.63 0.70 23.92
CA ILE A 205 -5.81 0.26 25.05
C ILE A 205 -4.38 0.82 24.93
N PHE A 206 -3.75 0.66 23.77
CA PHE A 206 -2.37 1.15 23.56
C PHE A 206 -2.27 2.68 23.60
N THR A 207 -3.26 3.41 23.08
CA THR A 207 -3.30 4.87 23.18
C THR A 207 -3.45 5.34 24.63
N CYS A 208 -4.26 4.66 25.44
CA CYS A 208 -4.37 4.97 26.87
C CYS A 208 -3.04 4.74 27.61
N ILE A 209 -2.33 3.65 27.29
CA ILE A 209 -1.01 3.36 27.86
C ILE A 209 0.00 4.45 27.44
N ASP A 210 0.03 4.81 26.16
CA ASP A 210 0.90 5.86 25.63
C ASP A 210 0.65 7.21 26.33
N PHE A 211 -0.61 7.59 26.50
CA PHE A 211 -0.98 8.81 27.22
C PHE A 211 -0.46 8.82 28.68
N ILE A 212 -0.59 7.71 29.40
CA ILE A 212 -0.06 7.57 30.76
C ILE A 212 1.47 7.68 30.76
N CYS A 213 2.15 7.10 29.78
CA CYS A 213 3.59 7.21 29.61
C CYS A 213 4.02 8.66 29.32
N CYS A 214 3.30 9.37 28.45
CA CYS A 214 3.58 10.78 28.12
C CYS A 214 3.48 11.70 29.33
N ILE A 215 2.52 11.49 30.24
CA ILE A 215 2.39 12.28 31.48
C ILE A 215 3.65 12.16 32.36
N LYS A 216 4.29 10.99 32.36
CA LYS A 216 5.49 10.74 33.17
C LYS A 216 6.79 11.18 32.49
N LEU A 217 6.74 11.54 31.21
CA LEU A 217 7.93 11.89 30.44
C LEU A 217 8.44 13.29 30.83
N LYS A 218 9.61 13.33 31.47
CA LYS A 218 10.29 14.59 31.78
C LYS A 218 11.15 15.03 30.60
N LEU A 219 10.74 16.10 29.93
CA LEU A 219 11.50 16.68 28.83
C LEU A 219 12.51 17.71 29.36
N PRO A 220 13.75 17.71 28.86
CA PRO A 220 14.68 18.79 29.14
C PRO A 220 14.12 20.09 28.55
N PHE A 221 14.13 21.18 29.33
CA PHE A 221 13.76 22.50 28.83
C PHE A 221 14.71 22.87 27.68
N GLN A 222 14.18 22.94 26.47
CA GLN A 222 14.93 23.34 25.29
C GLN A 222 14.56 24.80 25.00
N SER A 223 15.57 25.67 24.95
CA SER A 223 15.36 27.09 24.63
C SER A 223 14.68 27.20 23.26
N GLN A 224 13.53 27.87 23.23
CA GLN A 224 12.79 28.09 22.00
C GLN A 224 13.55 29.14 21.19
N SER A 225 13.85 28.84 19.92
CA SER A 225 14.38 29.85 19.00
C SER A 225 13.30 30.92 18.81
N THR A 226 13.66 32.19 18.98
CA THR A 226 12.77 33.32 18.67
C THR A 226 12.71 33.59 17.16
N THR A 227 13.51 32.87 16.36
CA THR A 227 13.70 33.08 14.91
C THR A 227 13.62 31.78 14.09
N ILE A 228 12.77 30.82 14.48
CA ILE A 228 12.65 29.49 13.85
C ILE A 228 12.54 29.57 12.31
N LEU A 229 11.67 30.44 11.78
CA LEU A 229 11.47 30.57 10.33
C LEU A 229 12.72 31.08 9.61
N LYS A 230 13.46 32.03 10.22
CA LYS A 230 14.71 32.54 9.67
C LYS A 230 15.80 31.46 9.69
N ASP A 231 15.83 30.66 10.74
CA ASP A 231 16.78 29.55 10.88
C ASP A 231 16.54 28.48 9.80
N VAL A 232 15.27 28.10 9.58
CA VAL A 232 14.87 27.17 8.51
C VAL A 232 15.21 27.74 7.13
N PHE A 233 14.91 29.01 6.88
CA PHE A 233 15.23 29.64 5.59
C PHE A 233 16.75 29.72 5.35
N THR A 234 17.52 29.91 6.41
CA THR A 234 18.99 29.89 6.35
C THR A 234 19.52 28.50 6.00
N LEU A 235 18.92 27.44 6.57
CA LEU A 235 19.24 26.05 6.20
C LEU A 235 18.92 25.78 4.73
N LEU A 236 17.77 26.23 4.24
CA LEU A 236 17.35 26.07 2.83
C LEU A 236 18.21 26.85 1.83
N LYS A 237 19.00 27.83 2.27
CA LYS A 237 20.01 28.48 1.41
C LYS A 237 21.28 27.64 1.22
N SER A 238 21.54 26.68 2.12
CA SER A 238 22.72 25.83 2.02
C SER A 238 22.52 24.76 0.94
N LYS A 239 23.33 24.82 -0.12
CA LYS A 239 23.32 23.86 -1.23
C LYS A 239 23.42 22.41 -0.74
N SER A 240 24.23 22.15 0.29
CA SER A 240 24.40 20.81 0.87
C SER A 240 23.12 20.28 1.52
N ILE A 241 22.34 21.14 2.16
CA ILE A 241 21.12 20.76 2.89
C ILE A 241 19.98 20.54 1.90
N VAL A 242 19.84 21.41 0.90
CA VAL A 242 18.85 21.23 -0.17
C VAL A 242 19.08 19.91 -0.91
N MET A 243 20.33 19.58 -1.24
CA MET A 243 20.67 18.29 -1.85
C MET A 243 20.26 17.12 -0.96
N PHE A 244 20.58 17.17 0.34
CA PHE A 244 20.13 16.16 1.28
C PHE A 244 18.59 16.01 1.30
N LEU A 245 17.84 17.12 1.34
CA LEU A 245 16.38 17.11 1.30
C LEU A 245 15.84 16.48 0.01
N CYS A 246 16.41 16.81 -1.15
CA CYS A 246 16.02 16.20 -2.43
C CYS A 246 16.21 14.67 -2.41
N PHE A 247 17.36 14.18 -1.94
CA PHE A 247 17.61 12.75 -1.84
C PHE A 247 16.75 12.06 -0.77
N SER A 248 16.44 12.76 0.33
CA SER A 248 15.45 12.28 1.29
C SER A 248 14.07 12.12 0.64
N GLY A 249 13.66 13.04 -0.24
CA GLY A 249 12.43 12.92 -1.02
C GLY A 249 12.45 11.74 -1.99
N PHE A 250 13.59 11.47 -2.65
CA PHE A 250 13.75 10.29 -3.50
C PHE A 250 13.63 8.98 -2.72
N PHE A 251 14.21 8.92 -1.52
CA PHE A 251 14.00 7.80 -0.61
C PHE A 251 12.51 7.63 -0.25
N GLY A 252 11.79 8.73 -0.02
CA GLY A 252 10.34 8.74 0.18
C GLY A 252 9.56 8.13 -0.99
N ILE A 253 9.92 8.50 -2.22
CA ILE A 253 9.32 7.91 -3.44
C ILE A 253 9.55 6.40 -3.46
N LEU A 254 10.79 5.94 -3.25
CA LEU A 254 11.15 4.51 -3.27
C LEU A 254 10.43 3.71 -2.18
N SER A 255 10.33 4.27 -0.97
CA SER A 255 9.71 3.61 0.17
C SER A 255 8.20 3.49 0.04
N THR A 256 7.53 4.49 -0.56
CA THR A 256 6.10 4.38 -0.84
C THR A 256 5.74 3.32 -1.86
N ILE A 257 6.56 3.13 -2.90
CA ILE A 257 6.31 2.06 -3.88
C ILE A 257 6.22 0.72 -3.17
N MET A 258 7.14 0.45 -2.24
CA MET A 258 7.08 -0.75 -1.42
C MET A 258 5.89 -0.74 -0.46
N ARG A 259 5.66 0.36 0.28
CA ARG A 259 4.58 0.45 1.27
C ARG A 259 3.20 0.17 0.68
N ASN A 260 2.91 0.74 -0.50
CA ASN A 260 1.56 0.70 -1.05
C ASN A 260 1.36 -0.45 -2.06
N PHE A 261 2.39 -0.84 -2.80
CA PHE A 261 2.24 -1.77 -3.93
C PHE A 261 2.92 -3.14 -3.73
N LEU A 262 3.73 -3.34 -2.68
CA LEU A 262 4.40 -4.64 -2.47
C LEU A 262 3.39 -5.77 -2.23
N LEU A 263 2.41 -5.57 -1.36
CA LEU A 263 1.39 -6.60 -1.09
C LEU A 263 0.56 -6.87 -2.36
N TRP A 264 0.19 -5.82 -3.08
CA TRP A 264 -0.55 -5.96 -4.33
C TRP A 264 0.26 -6.74 -5.40
N TYR A 265 1.56 -6.48 -5.49
CA TYR A 265 2.47 -7.27 -6.33
C TYR A 265 2.55 -8.74 -5.91
N VAL A 266 2.55 -9.01 -4.60
CA VAL A 266 2.55 -10.39 -4.08
C VAL A 266 1.24 -11.10 -4.40
N GLU A 267 0.11 -10.40 -4.39
CA GLU A 267 -1.18 -10.94 -4.84
C GLU A 267 -1.13 -11.31 -6.33
N ASP A 268 -0.71 -10.38 -7.19
CA ASP A 268 -0.56 -10.63 -8.63
C ASP A 268 0.37 -11.82 -8.92
N LEU A 269 1.48 -11.93 -8.19
CA LEU A 269 2.42 -13.03 -8.32
C LEU A 269 1.82 -14.35 -7.83
N SER A 270 1.02 -14.34 -6.75
CA SER A 270 0.36 -15.52 -6.20
C SER A 270 -0.72 -16.06 -7.16
N ILE A 271 -1.45 -15.16 -7.85
CA ILE A 271 -2.38 -15.53 -8.93
C ILE A 271 -1.62 -16.19 -10.08
N ALA A 272 -0.51 -15.61 -10.50
CA ALA A 272 0.27 -16.10 -11.64
C ALA A 272 0.97 -17.45 -11.37
N THR A 273 1.17 -17.82 -10.10
CA THR A 273 1.98 -18.98 -9.68
C THR A 273 1.19 -20.06 -8.94
N ASP A 274 -0.15 -19.92 -8.87
CA ASP A 274 -1.08 -20.87 -8.23
C ASP A 274 -0.85 -21.03 -6.70
N TYR A 275 -0.56 -19.93 -6.01
CA TYR A 275 -0.38 -19.88 -4.54
C TYR A 275 -1.52 -19.14 -3.82
N MET A 276 -2.70 -19.05 -4.44
CA MET A 276 -3.82 -18.23 -3.96
C MET A 276 -4.29 -18.60 -2.55
N ASP A 277 -4.36 -19.89 -2.25
CA ASP A 277 -4.76 -20.45 -0.96
C ASP A 277 -3.78 -20.12 0.18
N ARG A 278 -2.54 -19.71 -0.13
CA ARG A 278 -1.53 -19.32 0.88
C ARG A 278 -1.17 -17.85 0.85
N MET A 279 -1.76 -17.07 -0.06
CA MET A 279 -1.41 -15.67 -0.33
C MET A 279 -1.37 -14.80 0.95
N LYS A 280 -2.44 -14.83 1.76
CA LYS A 280 -2.52 -14.02 2.99
C LYS A 280 -1.52 -14.43 4.06
N LEU A 281 -1.21 -15.73 4.16
CA LEU A 281 -0.16 -16.21 5.05
C LEU A 281 1.21 -15.69 4.61
N ILE A 282 1.49 -15.70 3.30
CA ILE A 282 2.75 -15.22 2.75
C ILE A 282 2.91 -13.70 2.95
N GLU A 283 1.87 -12.91 2.69
CA GLU A 283 1.84 -11.47 2.99
C GLU A 283 2.14 -11.19 4.47
N GLY A 284 1.49 -11.91 5.38
CA GLY A 284 1.73 -11.78 6.82
C GLY A 284 3.17 -12.13 7.22
N LEU A 285 3.73 -13.20 6.66
CA LEU A 285 5.12 -13.58 6.89
C LEU A 285 6.11 -12.53 6.33
N ILE A 286 5.80 -11.91 5.19
CA ILE A 286 6.63 -10.84 4.62
C ILE A 286 6.71 -9.66 5.58
N LEU A 287 5.56 -9.19 6.09
CA LEU A 287 5.51 -8.08 7.05
C LEU A 287 6.21 -8.44 8.37
N ALA A 288 6.03 -9.66 8.86
CA ALA A 288 6.72 -10.14 10.06
C ALA A 288 8.25 -10.21 9.84
N ALA A 289 8.70 -10.70 8.69
CA ALA A 289 10.10 -10.73 8.32
C ALA A 289 10.69 -9.30 8.27
N GLN A 290 10.00 -8.37 7.62
CA GLN A 290 10.40 -6.96 7.59
C GLN A 290 10.62 -6.40 9.01
N ALA A 291 9.63 -6.53 9.88
CA ALA A 291 9.63 -5.96 11.22
C ALA A 291 10.69 -6.62 12.13
N PHE A 292 10.69 -7.95 12.25
CA PHE A 292 11.50 -8.64 13.27
C PHE A 292 12.94 -8.94 12.85
N SER A 293 13.21 -9.06 11.56
CA SER A 293 14.55 -9.38 11.08
C SER A 293 15.25 -8.14 10.55
N GLY A 294 14.88 -7.67 9.35
CA GLY A 294 15.52 -6.58 8.66
C GLY A 294 15.57 -5.31 9.51
N GLU A 295 14.43 -4.82 9.97
CA GLU A 295 14.35 -3.56 10.71
C GLU A 295 15.05 -3.64 12.06
N VAL A 296 14.76 -4.66 12.86
CA VAL A 296 15.33 -4.81 14.21
C VAL A 296 16.86 -4.84 14.19
N ILE A 297 17.43 -5.65 13.30
CA ILE A 297 18.89 -5.81 13.19
C ILE A 297 19.54 -4.49 12.76
N PHE A 298 19.02 -3.85 11.71
CA PHE A 298 19.64 -2.65 11.17
C PHE A 298 19.37 -1.40 12.00
N PHE A 299 18.23 -1.28 12.67
CA PHE A 299 18.02 -0.22 13.65
C PHE A 299 19.02 -0.32 14.80
N PHE A 300 19.29 -1.52 15.33
CA PHE A 300 20.29 -1.72 16.37
C PHE A 300 21.72 -1.41 15.91
N LEU A 301 22.08 -1.81 14.69
CA LEU A 301 23.42 -1.63 14.12
C LEU A 301 23.66 -0.24 13.51
N SER A 302 22.59 0.51 13.20
CA SER A 302 22.64 1.78 12.46
C SER A 302 23.66 2.77 13.04
N GLY A 303 23.69 2.95 14.37
CA GLY A 303 24.63 3.84 15.04
C GLY A 303 26.10 3.44 14.85
N LYS A 304 26.40 2.14 14.80
CA LYS A 304 27.76 1.64 14.54
C LYS A 304 28.16 1.84 13.08
N ILE A 305 27.22 1.60 12.16
CA ILE A 305 27.42 1.78 10.72
C ILE A 305 27.65 3.26 10.41
N LEU A 306 26.79 4.14 10.92
CA LEU A 306 26.92 5.59 10.77
C LEU A 306 28.24 6.09 11.34
N LYS A 307 28.69 5.60 12.51
CA LYS A 307 29.99 5.98 13.08
C LYS A 307 31.19 5.55 12.21
N LYS A 308 31.07 4.43 11.48
CA LYS A 308 32.18 3.84 10.71
C LYS A 308 32.24 4.37 9.28
N LEU A 309 31.09 4.50 8.62
CA LEU A 309 30.98 4.90 7.21
C LEU A 309 30.67 6.39 7.05
N GLY A 310 30.10 7.03 8.06
CA GLY A 310 29.54 8.37 7.96
C GLY A 310 28.26 8.45 7.15
N TYR A 311 27.59 9.60 7.25
CA TYR A 311 26.28 9.81 6.64
C TYR A 311 26.32 9.64 5.11
N GLY A 312 27.29 10.26 4.42
CA GLY A 312 27.34 10.25 2.95
C GLY A 312 27.52 8.86 2.33
N TYR A 313 28.49 8.08 2.77
CA TYR A 313 28.67 6.71 2.26
C TYR A 313 27.50 5.80 2.68
N THR A 314 26.94 6.00 3.88
CA THR A 314 25.74 5.27 4.32
C THR A 314 24.56 5.53 3.39
N PHE A 315 24.31 6.79 3.00
CA PHE A 315 23.25 7.13 2.03
C PHE A 315 23.44 6.45 0.68
N THR A 316 24.66 6.45 0.15
CA THR A 316 24.95 5.76 -1.11
C THR A 316 24.67 4.26 -0.99
N PHE A 317 25.17 3.63 0.06
CA PHE A 317 24.96 2.20 0.34
C PHE A 317 23.47 1.86 0.42
N CYS A 318 22.70 2.68 1.14
CA CYS A 318 21.26 2.57 1.26
C CYS A 318 20.52 2.57 -0.10
N PHE A 319 20.86 3.50 -1.00
CA PHE A 319 20.26 3.54 -2.34
C PHE A 319 20.64 2.33 -3.19
N VAL A 320 21.89 1.86 -3.10
CA VAL A 320 22.32 0.61 -3.77
C VAL A 320 21.50 -0.57 -3.25
N CYS A 321 21.33 -0.69 -1.93
CA CYS A 321 20.48 -1.73 -1.34
C CYS A 321 19.03 -1.61 -1.81
N TYR A 322 18.48 -0.40 -1.94
CA TYR A 322 17.12 -0.20 -2.47
C TYR A 322 16.99 -0.66 -3.93
N ALA A 323 17.97 -0.32 -4.77
CA ALA A 323 18.00 -0.75 -6.16
C ALA A 323 18.06 -2.28 -6.28
N LEU A 324 18.95 -2.92 -5.51
CA LEU A 324 19.07 -4.37 -5.43
C LEU A 324 17.78 -5.01 -4.94
N ARG A 325 17.17 -4.47 -3.87
CA ARG A 325 15.91 -4.99 -3.31
C ARG A 325 14.80 -5.01 -4.35
N LEU A 326 14.52 -3.87 -4.98
CA LEU A 326 13.49 -3.74 -6.02
C LEU A 326 13.78 -4.66 -7.23
N GLY A 327 15.05 -4.71 -7.64
CA GLY A 327 15.50 -5.54 -8.75
C GLY A 327 15.29 -7.03 -8.46
N LEU A 328 15.71 -7.51 -7.29
CA LEU A 328 15.54 -8.90 -6.87
C LEU A 328 14.07 -9.28 -6.76
N ILE A 329 13.22 -8.42 -6.20
CA ILE A 329 11.77 -8.70 -6.08
C ILE A 329 11.13 -8.80 -7.47
N SER A 330 11.57 -7.98 -8.43
CA SER A 330 11.10 -8.05 -9.82
C SER A 330 11.54 -9.31 -10.57
N LEU A 331 12.50 -10.06 -10.03
CA LEU A 331 12.98 -11.34 -10.56
C LEU A 331 12.43 -12.55 -9.78
N ALA A 332 11.65 -12.31 -8.72
CA ALA A 332 11.06 -13.37 -7.92
C ALA A 332 10.10 -14.20 -8.75
N THR A 333 10.37 -15.50 -8.85
CA THR A 333 9.52 -16.46 -9.59
C THR A 333 8.38 -17.00 -8.75
N THR A 334 8.51 -16.94 -7.42
CA THR A 334 7.46 -17.35 -6.47
C THR A 334 7.36 -16.33 -5.33
N PRO A 335 6.20 -16.19 -4.67
CA PRO A 335 6.03 -15.29 -3.53
C PRO A 335 7.01 -15.56 -2.36
N TRP A 336 7.48 -16.80 -2.21
CA TRP A 336 8.48 -17.18 -1.20
C TRP A 336 9.84 -16.50 -1.39
N TRP A 337 10.24 -16.22 -2.64
CA TRP A 337 11.45 -15.44 -2.90
C TRP A 337 11.32 -14.00 -2.40
N VAL A 338 10.13 -13.41 -2.52
CA VAL A 338 9.86 -12.06 -2.00
C VAL A 338 10.05 -12.02 -0.49
N LEU A 339 9.55 -13.04 0.24
CA LEU A 339 9.78 -13.19 1.68
C LEU A 339 11.27 -13.20 2.03
N LEU A 340 12.07 -14.01 1.33
CA LEU A 340 13.51 -14.10 1.59
C LEU A 340 14.21 -12.76 1.31
N ILE A 341 13.87 -12.10 0.22
CA ILE A 341 14.48 -10.81 -0.15
C ILE A 341 14.12 -9.75 0.88
N GLU A 342 12.86 -9.67 1.30
CA GLU A 342 12.37 -8.71 2.28
C GLU A 342 13.01 -8.91 3.66
N PHE A 343 13.20 -10.18 4.07
CA PHE A 343 13.92 -10.54 5.30
C PHE A 343 15.31 -9.88 5.37
N PHE A 344 16.11 -9.98 4.29
CA PHE A 344 17.48 -9.45 4.29
C PHE A 344 17.57 -7.98 3.89
N MET A 345 16.73 -7.52 2.97
CA MET A 345 16.91 -6.23 2.31
C MET A 345 16.10 -5.10 2.94
N GLN A 346 15.02 -5.36 3.68
CA GLN A 346 14.26 -4.30 4.37
C GLN A 346 15.14 -3.48 5.32
N GLY A 347 15.99 -4.13 6.10
CA GLY A 347 16.90 -3.48 7.04
C GLY A 347 17.87 -2.46 6.40
N PRO A 348 18.77 -2.88 5.51
CA PRO A 348 19.75 -1.98 4.92
C PRO A 348 19.12 -0.95 3.98
N SER A 349 18.01 -1.29 3.31
CA SER A 349 17.33 -0.36 2.40
C SER A 349 16.47 0.66 3.14
N TYR A 350 15.62 0.25 4.07
CA TYR A 350 14.66 1.12 4.76
C TYR A 350 15.16 1.58 6.13
N ALA A 351 15.41 0.67 7.07
CA ALA A 351 15.70 1.02 8.47
C ALA A 351 16.98 1.86 8.64
N LEU A 352 18.04 1.49 7.92
CA LEU A 352 19.30 2.22 7.94
C LEU A 352 19.16 3.63 7.31
N SER A 353 18.45 3.72 6.19
CA SER A 353 18.18 5.00 5.51
C SER A 353 17.34 5.93 6.36
N TYR A 354 16.25 5.43 6.93
CA TYR A 354 15.40 6.18 7.84
C TYR A 354 16.22 6.74 9.00
N THR A 355 17.01 5.88 9.66
CA THR A 355 17.89 6.31 10.75
C THR A 355 18.92 7.35 10.31
N ALA A 356 19.52 7.18 9.13
CA ALA A 356 20.49 8.12 8.58
C ALA A 356 19.85 9.49 8.29
N ILE A 357 18.65 9.53 7.71
CA ILE A 357 17.88 10.76 7.42
C ILE A 357 17.58 11.52 8.70
N ILE A 358 16.91 10.88 9.66
CA ILE A 358 16.49 11.55 10.89
C ILE A 358 17.70 11.96 11.74
N SER A 359 18.74 11.11 11.80
CA SER A 359 19.97 11.44 12.52
C SER A 359 20.73 12.59 11.86
N TYR A 360 20.83 12.63 10.53
CA TYR A 360 21.48 13.74 9.82
C TYR A 360 20.68 15.04 9.97
N ALA A 361 19.34 14.94 9.91
CA ALA A 361 18.45 16.06 10.20
C ALA A 361 18.77 16.66 11.57
N ASN A 362 18.95 15.84 12.61
CA ASN A 362 19.33 16.33 13.94
C ASN A 362 20.71 17.02 13.95
N VAL A 363 21.67 16.57 13.13
CA VAL A 363 23.00 17.18 13.05
C VAL A 363 22.95 18.58 12.43
N ILE A 364 22.11 18.79 11.41
CA ILE A 364 22.00 20.09 10.73
C ILE A 364 21.10 21.09 11.46
N THR A 365 20.36 20.65 12.48
CA THR A 365 19.42 21.50 13.22
C THR A 365 20.14 22.55 14.08
N PRO A 366 19.80 23.84 13.96
CA PRO A 366 20.20 24.85 14.92
C PRO A 366 19.51 24.66 16.27
N ILE A 367 20.14 25.16 17.33
CA ILE A 367 19.64 25.04 18.71
C ILE A 367 18.24 25.67 18.77
N GLY A 368 17.26 24.92 19.27
CA GLY A 368 15.88 25.38 19.43
C GLY A 368 14.95 25.17 18.24
N ALA A 369 15.41 24.59 17.12
CA ALA A 369 14.58 24.31 15.92
C ALA A 369 14.41 22.81 15.61
N SER A 370 14.67 21.92 16.57
CA SER A 370 14.69 20.45 16.38
C SER A 370 13.40 19.90 15.77
N SER A 371 12.25 20.23 16.38
CA SER A 371 10.94 19.77 15.91
C SER A 371 10.63 20.28 14.51
N THR A 372 10.95 21.54 14.20
CA THR A 372 10.68 22.13 12.89
C THR A 372 11.54 21.54 11.78
N VAL A 373 12.84 21.32 12.01
CA VAL A 373 13.73 20.70 11.01
C VAL A 373 13.37 19.23 10.80
N GLN A 374 13.07 18.48 11.87
CA GLN A 374 12.59 17.10 11.74
C GLN A 374 11.27 17.03 10.98
N GLY A 375 10.32 17.91 11.30
CA GLY A 375 9.05 18.02 10.57
C GLY A 375 9.24 18.39 9.10
N LEU A 376 10.18 19.28 8.76
CA LEU A 376 10.51 19.61 7.37
C LEU A 376 11.08 18.39 6.63
N VAL A 377 12.05 17.71 7.22
CA VAL A 377 12.70 16.54 6.60
C VAL A 377 11.70 15.40 6.42
N GLN A 378 10.90 15.08 7.44
CA GLN A 378 9.84 14.08 7.33
C GLN A 378 8.75 14.52 6.36
N GLY A 379 8.38 15.80 6.32
CA GLY A 379 7.42 16.33 5.34
C GLY A 379 7.90 16.19 3.90
N VAL A 380 9.21 16.35 3.63
CA VAL A 380 9.77 16.08 2.29
C VAL A 380 9.84 14.58 2.02
N ASN A 381 10.25 13.78 2.99
CA ASN A 381 10.40 12.33 2.87
C ASN A 381 9.04 11.61 2.74
N GLU A 382 8.26 11.62 3.81
CA GLU A 382 7.02 10.84 3.96
C GLU A 382 5.78 11.62 3.54
N GLY A 383 5.85 12.95 3.40
CA GLY A 383 4.76 13.74 2.84
C GLY A 383 4.86 13.80 1.31
N LEU A 384 5.78 14.64 0.82
CA LEU A 384 5.96 14.89 -0.61
C LEU A 384 6.45 13.64 -1.35
N GLY A 385 7.46 12.95 -0.82
CA GLY A 385 7.99 11.73 -1.42
C GLY A 385 6.94 10.63 -1.55
N PHE A 386 6.13 10.40 -0.52
CA PHE A 386 5.06 9.41 -0.58
C PHE A 386 3.94 9.80 -1.53
N SER A 387 3.56 11.06 -1.57
CA SER A 387 2.52 11.54 -2.48
C SER A 387 2.94 11.35 -3.94
N VAL A 388 4.16 11.78 -4.28
CA VAL A 388 4.72 11.63 -5.63
C VAL A 388 4.91 10.15 -5.98
N GLY A 389 5.45 9.35 -5.06
CA GLY A 389 5.63 7.91 -5.23
C GLY A 389 4.31 7.16 -5.43
N SER A 390 3.25 7.53 -4.71
CA SER A 390 1.93 6.90 -4.85
C SER A 390 1.33 7.18 -6.22
N LEU A 391 1.43 8.43 -6.71
CA LEU A 391 0.92 8.81 -8.02
C LEU A 391 1.70 8.15 -9.16
N ILE A 392 3.03 8.21 -9.12
CA ILE A 392 3.89 7.55 -10.12
C ILE A 392 3.68 6.04 -10.08
N GLY A 393 3.67 5.45 -8.89
CA GLY A 393 3.44 4.02 -8.69
C GLY A 393 2.10 3.57 -9.25
N GLY A 394 1.01 4.27 -8.93
CA GLY A 394 -0.33 3.93 -9.41
C GLY A 394 -0.44 3.96 -10.93
N VAL A 395 0.15 4.98 -11.58
CA VAL A 395 0.17 5.09 -13.04
C VAL A 395 1.02 3.98 -13.68
N LEU A 396 2.21 3.70 -13.13
CA LEU A 396 3.11 2.68 -13.66
C LEU A 396 2.54 1.27 -13.48
N PHE A 397 2.01 0.93 -12.29
CA PHE A 397 1.38 -0.36 -12.04
C PHE A 397 0.20 -0.59 -12.97
N LYS A 398 -0.66 0.42 -13.18
CA LYS A 398 -1.80 0.30 -14.10
C LYS A 398 -1.38 0.10 -15.56
N LYS A 399 -0.32 0.77 -16.02
CA LYS A 399 0.08 0.76 -17.43
C LYS A 399 1.01 -0.39 -17.81
N PHE A 400 1.93 -0.75 -16.92
CA PHE A 400 3.02 -1.69 -17.21
C PHE A 400 3.02 -2.93 -16.31
N GLY A 401 2.12 -3.00 -15.32
CA GLY A 401 2.10 -4.06 -14.30
C GLY A 401 3.22 -3.94 -13.26
N GLY A 402 3.19 -4.82 -12.26
CA GLY A 402 4.11 -4.74 -11.13
C GLY A 402 5.58 -5.02 -11.48
N ILE A 403 5.86 -6.06 -12.28
CA ILE A 403 7.24 -6.46 -12.61
C ILE A 403 8.01 -5.31 -13.29
N MET A 404 7.45 -4.73 -14.35
CA MET A 404 8.10 -3.64 -15.07
C MET A 404 8.21 -2.37 -14.22
N THR A 405 7.19 -2.09 -13.39
CA THR A 405 7.25 -0.95 -12.47
C THR A 405 8.40 -1.08 -11.48
N LEU A 406 8.56 -2.25 -10.85
CA LEU A 406 9.67 -2.48 -9.91
C LEU A 406 11.04 -2.36 -10.58
N ARG A 407 11.18 -2.79 -11.84
CA ARG A 407 12.44 -2.62 -12.61
C ARG A 407 12.73 -1.15 -12.92
N ILE A 408 11.74 -0.38 -13.37
CA ILE A 408 11.90 1.05 -13.64
C ILE A 408 12.34 1.78 -12.36
N ILE A 409 11.68 1.51 -11.24
CA ILE A 409 12.00 2.15 -9.96
C ILE A 409 13.36 1.65 -9.42
N SER A 410 13.75 0.40 -9.68
CA SER A 410 15.09 -0.12 -9.37
C SER A 410 16.19 0.65 -10.12
N VAL A 411 16.01 0.90 -11.42
CA VAL A 411 16.94 1.71 -12.22
C VAL A 411 17.01 3.15 -11.70
N PHE A 412 15.87 3.74 -11.34
CA PHE A 412 15.82 5.07 -10.72
C PHE A 412 16.58 5.11 -9.39
N ALA A 413 16.45 4.07 -8.54
CA ALA A 413 17.21 3.96 -7.29
C ALA A 413 18.73 3.84 -7.54
N ALA A 414 19.14 3.03 -8.52
CA ALA A 414 20.55 2.87 -8.89
C ALA A 414 21.14 4.18 -9.42
N PHE A 415 20.39 4.90 -10.25
CA PHE A 415 20.78 6.20 -10.77
C PHE A 415 20.91 7.24 -9.65
N SER A 416 19.95 7.25 -8.72
CA SER A 416 20.01 8.10 -7.52
C SER A 416 21.26 7.78 -6.67
N ALA A 417 21.61 6.50 -6.50
CA ALA A 417 22.83 6.09 -5.81
C ALA A 417 24.09 6.66 -6.49
N LEU A 418 24.18 6.51 -7.81
CA LEU A 418 25.32 6.99 -8.60
C LEU A 418 25.47 8.51 -8.50
N ILE A 419 24.38 9.25 -8.70
CA ILE A 419 24.38 10.71 -8.61
C ILE A 419 24.80 11.15 -7.20
N TYR A 420 24.22 10.55 -6.15
CA TYR A 420 24.57 10.91 -4.78
C TYR A 420 26.05 10.63 -4.48
N PHE A 421 26.57 9.50 -4.94
CA PHE A 421 27.98 9.14 -4.78
C PHE A 421 28.93 10.12 -5.48
N VAL A 422 28.62 10.48 -6.73
CA VAL A 422 29.37 11.47 -7.51
C VAL A 422 29.35 12.80 -6.76
N PHE A 423 28.18 13.28 -6.32
CA PHE A 423 28.09 14.50 -5.52
C PHE A 423 28.87 14.38 -4.21
N HIS A 424 28.87 13.21 -3.57
CA HIS A 424 29.60 13.00 -2.34
C HIS A 424 31.11 13.18 -2.54
N ILE A 425 31.66 12.59 -3.61
CA ILE A 425 33.06 12.73 -3.97
C ILE A 425 33.41 14.17 -4.35
N PHE A 426 32.67 14.79 -5.27
CA PHE A 426 33.04 16.09 -5.81
C PHE A 426 32.78 17.23 -4.83
N TYR A 427 31.68 17.20 -4.10
CA TYR A 427 31.26 18.33 -3.28
C TYR A 427 31.81 18.25 -1.85
N PHE A 428 31.77 17.08 -1.20
CA PHE A 428 32.20 16.96 0.20
C PHE A 428 33.70 16.71 0.37
N LYS A 429 34.32 15.90 -0.51
CA LYS A 429 35.76 15.62 -0.43
C LYS A 429 36.61 16.86 -0.79
N GLN A 430 36.17 17.65 -1.79
CA GLN A 430 36.88 18.89 -2.16
C GLN A 430 36.71 20.01 -1.13
N PHE A 431 35.56 20.10 -0.44
CA PHE A 431 35.37 21.10 0.62
C PHE A 431 36.28 20.83 1.82
N LYS A 432 36.46 19.56 2.20
CA LYS A 432 37.38 19.13 3.28
C LYS A 432 38.83 19.53 2.99
N HIS A 433 39.25 19.52 1.73
CA HIS A 433 40.57 19.96 1.30
C HIS A 433 40.74 21.48 1.26
N LYS A 434 39.65 22.25 1.08
CA LYS A 434 39.71 23.72 0.94
C LYS A 434 39.63 24.52 2.24
N THR A 435 39.08 23.96 3.33
CA THR A 435 38.77 24.77 4.53
C THR A 435 39.60 24.49 5.78
N GLY A 436 40.41 23.42 5.86
CA GLY A 436 41.35 23.18 6.98
C GLY A 436 40.74 23.20 8.41
N LYS A 437 39.42 23.34 8.55
CA LYS A 437 38.72 23.46 9.83
C LYS A 437 38.17 22.10 10.24
N GLU A 438 38.72 21.57 11.32
CA GLU A 438 38.31 20.32 11.99
C GLU A 438 36.87 20.32 12.53
N ILE A 439 36.17 21.46 12.53
CA ILE A 439 34.81 21.59 13.10
C ILE A 439 33.77 20.79 12.28
N ASN A 440 34.04 20.46 11.02
CA ASN A 440 33.13 19.68 10.17
C ASN A 440 33.35 18.16 10.25
N ASN A 441 34.27 17.68 11.09
CA ASN A 441 34.53 16.24 11.22
C ASN A 441 33.37 15.45 11.85
N LEU A 442 32.40 16.09 12.53
CA LEU A 442 31.25 15.40 13.11
C LEU A 442 30.00 15.35 12.22
N ILE A 443 29.99 16.06 11.09
CA ILE A 443 28.82 16.13 10.19
C ILE A 443 28.98 15.16 9.00
N PHE A 444 30.23 14.79 8.68
CA PHE A 444 30.56 14.02 7.48
C PHE A 444 31.51 12.83 7.71
N LEU A 445 31.83 12.50 8.96
CA LEU A 445 32.14 11.15 9.43
C LEU A 445 30.93 10.61 10.18
#